data_AF-J5W1X1-F1
#
_entry.id   AF-J5W1X1-F1
#
_cell.length_a   1.000
_cell.length_b   1.000
_cell.length_c   1.000
_cell.angle_alpha   90.00
_cell.angle_beta   90.00
_cell.angle_gamma   90.00
#
_symmetry.space_group_name_H-M   'P 1'
#
loop_
_entity.id
_entity.type
_entity.pdbx_description
1 polymer ?
#
loop_
_entity_poly.entity_id
_entity_poly.type
_entity_poly.pdbx_seq_one_letter_code
_entity_poly.pdbx_strand_id
1 'polypeptide(L)'
;MIKKILLLVVTALSVVACSKDDNKTLDNKGGNDGDNITNQVSLESKLVGTWVGTYEIVAEKQENQARLIELLKENDEKLNFINYNNDYTKARVKFECLSEILHTYHVTFYHSNGSFINRFDYKIEDNKIVDVEKNVPYASYTLEGDKLTGEVIDYRYDDMVDVDAMTKESVDTGNFNLRELKKKYTYKYKRKFTLTKQQ
;
A
#
# COMPACT_ATOMS: atom_id res chain seq x y z
N MET A 1 -13.38 43.36 -53.25
CA MET A 1 -14.81 43.36 -52.89
C MET A 1 -14.98 42.66 -51.55
N ILE A 2 -15.75 43.28 -50.67
CA ILE A 2 -16.01 42.87 -49.28
C ILE A 2 -16.88 41.59 -49.26
N LYS A 3 -16.68 40.75 -48.23
CA LYS A 3 -17.69 40.18 -47.29
C LYS A 3 -17.21 38.80 -46.80
N LYS A 4 -17.35 38.34 -45.56
CA LYS A 4 -17.73 38.87 -44.24
C LYS A 4 -17.35 37.73 -43.28
N ILE A 5 -16.56 38.02 -42.25
CA ILE A 5 -16.34 37.13 -41.10
C ILE A 5 -17.64 37.10 -40.30
N LEU A 6 -18.12 35.91 -39.91
CA LEU A 6 -19.08 35.79 -38.83
C LEU A 6 -18.36 35.24 -37.60
N LEU A 7 -18.10 36.15 -36.68
CA LEU A 7 -17.69 35.93 -35.30
C LEU A 7 -18.87 35.31 -34.55
N LEU A 8 -18.63 34.27 -33.75
CA LEU A 8 -19.45 34.03 -32.56
C LEU A 8 -18.53 33.82 -31.36
N VAL A 9 -18.41 34.89 -30.58
CA VAL A 9 -17.79 34.93 -29.26
C VAL A 9 -18.78 34.34 -28.27
N VAL A 10 -18.32 33.37 -27.47
CA VAL A 10 -18.92 33.10 -26.16
C VAL A 10 -17.79 33.18 -25.13
N THR A 11 -17.64 34.36 -24.56
CA THR A 11 -16.94 34.57 -23.29
C THR A 11 -17.76 33.91 -22.19
N ALA A 12 -17.31 32.75 -21.70
CA ALA A 12 -17.70 32.27 -20.39
C ALA A 12 -16.62 32.73 -19.39
N LEU A 13 -16.96 33.80 -18.67
CA LEU A 13 -16.31 34.15 -17.42
C LEU A 13 -16.67 33.05 -16.40
N SER A 14 -15.68 32.31 -15.92
CA SER A 14 -15.80 31.64 -14.63
C SER A 14 -14.54 31.89 -13.83
N VAL A 15 -14.62 32.97 -13.04
CA VAL A 15 -14.11 33.12 -11.68
C VAL A 15 -12.87 32.29 -11.31
N VAL A 16 -11.74 32.99 -11.29
CA VAL A 16 -10.60 32.65 -10.43
C VAL A 16 -11.05 32.83 -8.98
N ALA A 17 -11.13 31.75 -8.22
CA ALA A 17 -11.10 31.81 -6.77
C ALA A 17 -9.64 31.61 -6.33
N CYS A 18 -9.05 32.70 -5.86
CA CYS A 18 -7.71 32.75 -5.30
C CYS A 18 -7.63 31.93 -4.01
N SER A 19 -6.62 31.07 -3.92
CA SER A 19 -5.83 30.93 -2.70
C SER A 19 -4.39 30.71 -3.15
N LYS A 20 -3.69 31.82 -3.41
CA LYS A 20 -2.72 32.42 -2.48
C LYS A 20 -1.41 31.64 -2.50
N ASP A 21 -0.48 32.14 -3.30
CA ASP A 21 0.90 32.35 -2.88
C ASP A 21 1.55 33.45 -3.73
N ASP A 22 2.03 34.47 -3.02
CA ASP A 22 2.70 35.66 -3.55
C ASP A 22 4.19 35.35 -3.80
N ASN A 23 4.67 35.36 -5.04
CA ASN A 23 5.87 36.15 -5.39
C ASN A 23 6.13 36.28 -6.91
N LYS A 24 6.10 37.54 -7.35
CA LYS A 24 6.88 38.18 -8.42
C LYS A 24 6.98 37.56 -9.84
N THR A 25 6.28 38.27 -10.71
CA THR A 25 6.42 38.53 -12.15
C THR A 25 7.84 38.46 -12.75
N LEU A 26 7.93 37.85 -13.93
CA LEU A 26 8.51 38.51 -15.12
C LEU A 26 7.90 37.92 -16.40
N ASP A 27 7.10 38.74 -17.06
CA ASP A 27 6.73 38.60 -18.48
C ASP A 27 7.99 38.54 -19.35
N ASN A 28 8.00 37.69 -20.37
CA ASN A 28 8.10 38.15 -21.76
C ASN A 28 8.07 37.00 -22.78
N LYS A 29 7.14 37.15 -23.73
CA LYS A 29 7.30 36.94 -25.17
C LYS A 29 7.85 35.60 -25.68
N GLY A 30 6.94 34.87 -26.33
CA GLY A 30 7.09 34.53 -27.75
C GLY A 30 8.29 33.67 -28.13
N GLY A 31 8.09 32.36 -28.15
CA GLY A 31 8.97 31.41 -28.80
C GLY A 31 8.18 30.14 -29.12
N ASN A 32 7.78 29.99 -30.37
CA ASN A 32 7.29 28.74 -30.91
C ASN A 32 8.52 27.84 -31.12
N ASP A 33 8.85 27.00 -30.14
CA ASP A 33 9.68 25.82 -30.35
C ASP A 33 9.72 24.96 -29.09
N GLY A 34 9.73 23.63 -29.28
CA GLY A 34 10.18 22.70 -28.25
C GLY A 34 9.06 22.13 -27.39
N ASP A 35 8.61 20.96 -27.81
CA ASP A 35 8.13 19.83 -27.01
C ASP A 35 8.66 19.87 -25.55
N ASN A 36 7.97 20.59 -24.66
CA ASN A 36 8.21 20.50 -23.22
C ASN A 36 7.30 19.41 -22.68
N ILE A 37 7.64 18.16 -23.00
CA ILE A 37 7.30 17.04 -22.13
C ILE A 37 8.07 17.31 -20.83
N THR A 38 7.46 18.07 -19.92
CA THR A 38 7.87 18.00 -18.52
C THR A 38 7.68 16.54 -18.13
N ASN A 39 8.78 15.78 -18.09
CA ASN A 39 8.83 14.43 -17.56
C ASN A 39 8.40 14.49 -16.11
N GLN A 40 7.08 14.46 -15.89
CA GLN A 40 6.49 14.45 -14.57
C GLN A 40 6.93 13.13 -13.96
N VAL A 41 7.88 13.20 -13.03
CA VAL A 41 8.37 12.05 -12.27
C VAL A 41 7.15 11.34 -11.69
N SER A 42 6.89 10.13 -12.18
CA SER A 42 5.73 9.34 -11.76
C SER A 42 5.79 9.13 -10.24
N LEU A 43 4.64 9.12 -9.56
CA LEU A 43 4.61 8.91 -8.11
C LEU A 43 5.21 7.55 -7.74
N GLU A 44 5.02 6.55 -8.60
CA GLU A 44 5.58 5.21 -8.53
C GLU A 44 7.12 5.24 -8.50
N SER A 45 7.74 6.03 -9.37
CA SER A 45 9.21 6.11 -9.44
C SER A 45 9.85 6.58 -8.14
N LYS A 46 9.13 7.36 -7.31
CA LYS A 46 9.59 7.78 -5.98
C LYS A 46 9.69 6.62 -4.99
N LEU A 47 8.83 5.61 -5.14
CA LEU A 47 8.82 4.42 -4.29
C LEU A 47 9.85 3.38 -4.72
N VAL A 48 10.37 3.41 -5.96
CA VAL A 48 11.35 2.43 -6.45
C VAL A 48 12.54 2.32 -5.50
N GLY A 49 12.84 1.10 -5.07
CA GLY A 49 13.87 0.79 -4.08
C GLY A 49 13.46 -0.33 -3.12
N THR A 50 14.39 -0.71 -2.25
CA THR A 50 14.11 -1.63 -1.14
C THR A 50 13.82 -0.83 0.12
N TRP A 51 12.77 -1.20 0.83
CA TRP A 51 12.29 -0.56 2.03
C TRP A 51 12.24 -1.57 3.16
N VAL A 52 12.76 -1.19 4.32
CA VAL A 52 12.80 -2.05 5.51
C VAL A 52 12.32 -1.30 6.74
N GLY A 53 11.70 -2.00 7.67
CA GLY A 53 11.23 -1.39 8.91
C GLY A 53 10.34 -2.33 9.69
N THR A 54 9.22 -1.82 10.19
CA THR A 54 8.36 -2.55 11.12
C THR A 54 6.90 -2.58 10.68
N TYR A 55 6.21 -3.65 11.08
CA TYR A 55 4.77 -3.76 11.09
C TYR A 55 4.20 -3.55 12.49
N GLU A 56 3.16 -2.72 12.59
CA GLU A 56 2.20 -2.74 13.71
C GLU A 56 1.01 -3.60 13.27
N ILE A 57 0.66 -4.58 14.10
CA ILE A 57 -0.47 -5.49 13.85
C ILE A 57 -1.74 -4.86 14.42
N VAL A 58 -2.79 -4.81 13.61
CA VAL A 58 -4.11 -4.28 14.00
C VAL A 58 -5.15 -5.36 13.79
N ALA A 59 -5.69 -5.91 14.88
CA ALA A 59 -6.77 -6.88 14.84
C ALA A 59 -8.07 -6.26 14.33
N GLU A 60 -8.90 -7.04 13.62
CA GLU A 60 -10.24 -6.62 13.21
C GLU A 60 -11.13 -6.30 14.42
N LYS A 61 -10.96 -7.08 15.49
CA LYS A 61 -11.64 -6.92 16.77
C LYS A 61 -10.62 -6.62 17.86
N GLN A 62 -10.75 -5.46 18.51
CA GLN A 62 -9.76 -4.96 19.46
C GLN A 62 -9.59 -5.89 20.67
N GLU A 63 -10.67 -6.55 21.11
CA GLU A 63 -10.64 -7.53 22.20
C GLU A 63 -9.73 -8.74 21.90
N ASN A 64 -9.47 -9.03 20.62
CA ASN A 64 -8.61 -10.13 20.19
C ASN A 64 -7.14 -9.73 20.02
N GLN A 65 -6.79 -8.44 20.17
CA GLN A 65 -5.46 -7.93 19.88
C GLN A 65 -4.36 -8.66 20.67
N ALA A 66 -4.54 -8.83 21.98
CA ALA A 66 -3.54 -9.49 22.83
C ALA A 66 -3.33 -10.95 22.41
N ARG A 67 -4.42 -11.70 22.26
CA ARG A 67 -4.34 -13.13 21.86
C ARG A 67 -3.76 -13.31 20.46
N LEU A 68 -4.12 -12.44 19.53
CA LEU A 68 -3.54 -12.45 18.19
C LEU A 68 -2.02 -12.27 18.21
N ILE A 69 -1.51 -11.31 19.00
CA ILE A 69 -0.07 -11.07 19.13
C ILE A 69 0.65 -12.28 19.73
N GLU A 70 0.06 -12.93 20.72
CA GLU A 70 0.60 -14.19 21.28
C GLU A 70 0.69 -15.27 20.21
N LEU A 71 -0.39 -15.51 19.45
CA LEU A 71 -0.41 -16.53 18.39
C LEU A 71 0.62 -16.25 17.29
N LEU A 72 0.83 -14.99 16.93
CA LEU A 72 1.86 -14.61 15.97
C LEU A 72 3.28 -14.91 16.50
N LYS A 73 3.55 -14.61 17.76
CA LYS A 73 4.82 -14.96 18.43
C LYS A 73 5.02 -16.47 18.47
N GLU A 74 4.02 -17.22 18.92
CA GLU A 74 4.08 -18.68 18.99
C GLU A 74 4.32 -19.30 17.62
N ASN A 75 3.65 -18.80 16.58
CA ASN A 75 3.84 -19.26 15.21
C ASN A 75 5.27 -18.98 14.71
N ASP A 76 5.80 -17.78 14.96
CA ASP A 76 7.18 -17.45 14.61
C ASP A 76 8.21 -18.28 15.37
N GLU A 77 8.01 -18.52 16.67
CA GLU A 77 8.87 -19.39 17.47
C GLU A 77 8.88 -20.83 16.92
N LYS A 78 7.71 -21.36 16.55
CA LYS A 78 7.57 -22.68 15.91
C LYS A 78 8.29 -22.73 14.56
N LEU A 79 8.22 -21.67 13.76
CA LEU A 79 8.94 -21.58 12.48
C LEU A 79 10.44 -21.38 12.67
N ASN A 80 10.87 -20.68 13.72
CA ASN A 80 12.28 -20.46 14.03
C ASN A 80 12.97 -21.75 14.49
N PHE A 81 12.24 -22.69 15.09
CA PHE A 81 12.75 -24.03 15.37
C PHE A 81 13.23 -24.77 14.11
N ILE A 82 12.63 -24.51 12.94
CA ILE A 82 13.06 -25.05 11.64
C ILE A 82 14.01 -24.10 10.87
N ASN A 83 14.68 -23.19 11.59
CA ASN A 83 15.58 -22.16 11.04
C ASN A 83 14.91 -21.22 10.01
N TYR A 84 13.59 -21.02 10.11
CA TYR A 84 12.91 -20.08 9.23
C TYR A 84 13.26 -18.61 9.57
N ASN A 85 13.71 -18.31 10.79
CA ASN A 85 14.21 -16.99 11.22
C ASN A 85 13.26 -15.82 10.88
N ASN A 86 11.96 -16.01 11.06
CA ASN A 86 10.94 -14.99 10.85
C ASN A 86 10.69 -14.15 12.11
N ASP A 87 10.28 -12.91 11.87
CA ASP A 87 9.90 -11.90 12.85
C ASP A 87 8.72 -11.12 12.26
N TYR A 88 7.53 -11.42 12.75
CA TYR A 88 6.24 -10.89 12.29
C TYR A 88 6.12 -9.37 12.47
N THR A 89 7.02 -8.76 13.25
CA THR A 89 7.09 -7.31 13.46
C THR A 89 8.00 -6.62 12.45
N LYS A 90 8.82 -7.34 11.70
CA LYS A 90 9.72 -6.76 10.70
C LYS A 90 9.10 -6.78 9.32
N ALA A 91 9.31 -5.69 8.59
CA ALA A 91 8.78 -5.47 7.27
C ALA A 91 9.91 -5.29 6.26
N ARG A 92 9.75 -5.92 5.09
CA ARG A 92 10.59 -5.69 3.92
C ARG A 92 9.72 -5.65 2.66
N VAL A 93 9.87 -4.57 1.90
CA VAL A 93 9.11 -4.33 0.67
C VAL A 93 10.07 -3.86 -0.41
N LYS A 94 9.93 -4.36 -1.64
CA LYS A 94 10.71 -3.92 -2.79
C LYS A 94 9.78 -3.39 -3.86
N PHE A 95 9.98 -2.15 -4.27
CA PHE A 95 9.30 -1.55 -5.43
C PHE A 95 10.28 -1.49 -6.59
N GLU A 96 9.84 -1.93 -7.76
CA GLU A 96 10.67 -2.07 -8.95
C GLU A 96 9.97 -1.44 -10.16
N CYS A 97 10.72 -0.75 -11.00
CA CYS A 97 10.28 -0.37 -12.34
C CYS A 97 10.76 -1.46 -13.31
N LEU A 98 9.81 -2.14 -13.97
CA LEU A 98 10.16 -3.14 -14.99
C LEU A 98 10.28 -2.53 -16.39
N SER A 99 9.54 -1.46 -16.64
CA SER A 99 9.60 -0.72 -17.90
C SER A 99 9.20 0.73 -17.67
N GLU A 100 10.13 1.65 -17.88
CA GLU A 100 9.84 3.09 -17.86
C GLU A 100 8.92 3.48 -19.03
N ILE A 101 9.12 2.87 -20.20
CA ILE A 101 8.33 3.14 -21.41
C ILE A 101 6.86 2.73 -21.19
N LEU A 102 6.64 1.52 -20.67
CA LEU A 102 5.30 0.99 -20.42
C LEU A 102 4.73 1.39 -19.05
N HIS A 103 5.46 2.19 -18.28
CA HIS A 103 5.08 2.61 -16.93
C HIS A 103 4.66 1.44 -16.02
N THR A 104 5.41 0.34 -16.09
CA THR A 104 5.11 -0.91 -15.38
C THR A 104 5.92 -1.00 -14.11
N TYR A 105 5.24 -1.04 -12.96
CA TYR A 105 5.86 -1.09 -11.63
C TYR A 105 5.32 -2.26 -10.82
N HIS A 106 6.22 -2.95 -10.11
CA HIS A 106 5.86 -4.10 -9.28
C HIS A 106 6.27 -3.83 -7.84
N VAL A 107 5.44 -4.32 -6.92
CA VAL A 107 5.77 -4.34 -5.49
C VAL A 107 5.84 -5.80 -5.04
N THR A 108 6.89 -6.13 -4.29
CA THR A 108 7.06 -7.43 -3.65
C THR A 108 7.20 -7.25 -2.15
N PHE A 109 6.39 -7.99 -1.39
CA PHE A 109 6.43 -8.05 0.06
C PHE A 109 7.18 -9.31 0.50
N TYR A 110 8.03 -9.17 1.51
CA TYR A 110 8.84 -10.24 2.06
C TYR A 110 8.64 -10.37 3.56
N HIS A 111 8.80 -11.59 4.05
CA HIS A 111 9.03 -11.87 5.45
C HIS A 111 10.42 -11.34 5.86
N SER A 112 10.67 -11.25 7.16
CA SER A 112 11.91 -10.69 7.69
C SER A 112 13.16 -11.48 7.28
N ASN A 113 13.01 -12.78 7.07
CA ASN A 113 14.04 -13.70 6.58
C ASN A 113 14.30 -13.58 5.05
N GLY A 114 13.54 -12.73 4.35
CA GLY A 114 13.61 -12.56 2.90
C GLY A 114 12.80 -13.56 2.08
N SER A 115 12.02 -14.45 2.71
CA SER A 115 11.09 -15.31 1.99
C SER A 115 9.91 -14.48 1.43
N PHE A 116 9.36 -14.96 0.33
CA PHE A 116 8.31 -14.28 -0.43
C PHE A 116 6.96 -14.32 0.31
N ILE A 117 6.26 -13.19 0.38
CA ILE A 117 4.85 -13.10 0.83
C ILE A 117 3.92 -12.96 -0.36
N ASN A 118 4.09 -11.88 -1.13
CA ASN A 118 3.17 -11.50 -2.19
C ASN A 118 3.86 -10.56 -3.19
N ARG A 119 3.40 -10.56 -4.45
CA ARG A 119 3.82 -9.63 -5.50
C ARG A 119 2.66 -9.29 -6.41
N PHE A 120 2.57 -8.03 -6.81
CA PHE A 120 1.61 -7.56 -7.79
C PHE A 120 2.11 -6.30 -8.47
N ASP A 121 1.50 -6.00 -9.61
CA ASP A 121 1.72 -4.78 -10.37
C ASP A 121 0.94 -3.67 -9.70
N TYR A 122 1.54 -2.50 -9.53
CA TYR A 122 0.90 -1.41 -8.82
C TYR A 122 0.92 -0.09 -9.59
N LYS A 123 -0.06 0.74 -9.26
CA LYS A 123 -0.13 2.17 -9.59
C LYS A 123 -0.42 2.97 -8.33
N ILE A 124 -0.14 4.27 -8.38
CA ILE A 124 -0.51 5.21 -7.33
C ILE A 124 -1.78 5.98 -7.74
N GLU A 125 -2.78 5.93 -6.86
CA GLU A 125 -3.96 6.79 -6.96
C GLU A 125 -4.09 7.57 -5.65
N ASP A 126 -3.93 8.89 -5.72
CA ASP A 126 -3.83 9.79 -4.56
C ASP A 126 -2.73 9.33 -3.57
N ASN A 127 -3.14 8.87 -2.40
CA ASN A 127 -2.30 8.36 -1.33
C ASN A 127 -2.43 6.84 -1.18
N LYS A 128 -2.75 6.12 -2.26
CA LYS A 128 -2.97 4.67 -2.22
C LYS A 128 -2.07 3.94 -3.22
N ILE A 129 -1.56 2.80 -2.77
CA ILE A 129 -0.98 1.77 -3.63
C ILE A 129 -2.13 0.89 -4.09
N VAL A 130 -2.39 0.83 -5.39
CA VAL A 130 -3.49 0.09 -6.00
C VAL A 130 -2.94 -1.13 -6.74
N ASP A 131 -3.49 -2.31 -6.47
CA ASP A 131 -3.24 -3.53 -7.24
C ASP A 131 -3.86 -3.36 -8.63
N VAL A 132 -3.05 -3.35 -9.69
CA VAL A 132 -3.48 -3.09 -11.07
C VAL A 132 -4.39 -4.19 -11.59
N GLU A 133 -4.06 -5.45 -11.30
CA GLU A 133 -4.82 -6.61 -11.78
C GLU A 133 -6.22 -6.64 -11.17
N LYS A 134 -6.28 -6.44 -9.84
CA LYS A 134 -7.56 -6.46 -9.10
C LYS A 134 -8.32 -5.15 -9.17
N ASN A 135 -7.64 -4.06 -9.55
CA ASN A 135 -8.14 -2.69 -9.51
C ASN A 135 -8.75 -2.32 -8.14
N VAL A 136 -8.06 -2.72 -7.06
CA VAL A 136 -8.46 -2.40 -5.68
C VAL A 136 -7.29 -1.78 -4.90
N PRO A 137 -7.54 -0.79 -4.04
CA PRO A 137 -6.53 -0.27 -3.14
C PRO A 137 -5.98 -1.36 -2.21
N TYR A 138 -4.65 -1.52 -2.20
CA TYR A 138 -3.95 -2.43 -1.31
C TYR A 138 -3.62 -1.77 0.03
N ALA A 139 -3.01 -0.58 -0.02
CA ALA A 139 -2.62 0.17 1.16
C ALA A 139 -2.78 1.67 0.94
N SER A 140 -3.14 2.42 2.00
CA SER A 140 -2.89 3.85 2.06
C SER A 140 -1.46 4.11 2.51
N TYR A 141 -0.86 5.21 2.08
CA TYR A 141 0.50 5.57 2.45
C TYR A 141 0.75 7.08 2.52
N THR A 142 1.83 7.44 3.20
CA THR A 142 2.49 8.75 3.15
C THR A 142 3.99 8.55 2.93
N LEU A 143 4.61 9.49 2.21
CA LEU A 143 6.04 9.47 1.90
C LEU A 143 6.68 10.79 2.35
N GLU A 144 7.60 10.69 3.29
CA GLU A 144 8.34 11.81 3.88
C GLU A 144 9.85 11.56 3.71
N GLY A 145 10.41 12.01 2.57
CA GLY A 145 11.79 11.70 2.20
C GLY A 145 11.98 10.20 2.03
N ASP A 146 12.93 9.61 2.78
CA ASP A 146 13.20 8.17 2.78
C ASP A 146 12.33 7.38 3.77
N LYS A 147 11.27 7.98 4.31
CA LYS A 147 10.33 7.33 5.23
C LYS A 147 8.98 7.10 4.55
N LEU A 148 8.57 5.83 4.49
CA LEU A 148 7.31 5.37 3.93
C LEU A 148 6.45 4.78 5.06
N THR A 149 5.34 5.43 5.38
CA THR A 149 4.37 4.95 6.37
C THR A 149 3.06 4.62 5.69
N GLY A 150 2.33 3.62 6.18
CA GLY A 150 1.05 3.27 5.57
C GLY A 150 0.31 2.16 6.29
N GLU A 151 -0.85 1.81 5.75
CA GLU A 151 -1.77 0.86 6.33
C GLU A 151 -2.42 0.01 5.24
N VAL A 152 -2.30 -1.32 5.36
CA VAL A 152 -3.01 -2.25 4.48
C VAL A 152 -4.51 -2.08 4.71
N ILE A 153 -5.28 -1.90 3.64
CA ILE A 153 -6.69 -1.50 3.72
C ILE A 153 -7.58 -2.65 4.21
N ASP A 154 -7.28 -3.87 3.78
CA ASP A 154 -8.09 -5.05 4.01
C ASP A 154 -7.51 -5.98 5.07
N TYR A 155 -8.38 -6.57 5.90
CA TYR A 155 -8.06 -7.64 6.86
C TYR A 155 -7.94 -9.01 6.17
N ARG A 156 -7.18 -9.10 5.08
CA ARG A 156 -7.23 -10.25 4.16
C ARG A 156 -6.01 -11.16 4.15
N TYR A 157 -4.86 -10.69 4.65
CA TYR A 157 -3.60 -11.31 4.25
C TYR A 157 -3.07 -12.40 5.19
N ASP A 158 -3.57 -12.51 6.42
CA ASP A 158 -2.92 -13.38 7.41
C ASP A 158 -3.83 -13.81 8.57
N ASP A 159 -5.02 -14.27 8.27
CA ASP A 159 -5.92 -14.82 9.29
C ASP A 159 -5.21 -15.84 10.20
N MET A 160 -5.17 -15.55 11.50
CA MET A 160 -4.51 -16.41 12.49
C MET A 160 -5.54 -17.33 13.15
N VAL A 161 -5.32 -18.64 13.10
CA VAL A 161 -6.26 -19.61 13.70
C VAL A 161 -5.74 -20.03 15.07
N ASP A 162 -6.56 -19.85 16.11
CA ASP A 162 -6.29 -20.40 17.44
C ASP A 162 -6.66 -21.89 17.47
N VAL A 163 -5.74 -22.72 16.98
CA VAL A 163 -5.94 -24.18 16.91
C VAL A 163 -6.12 -24.80 18.30
N ASP A 164 -5.48 -24.24 19.33
CA ASP A 164 -5.56 -24.76 20.69
C ASP A 164 -6.95 -24.48 21.30
N ALA A 165 -7.46 -23.26 21.16
CA ALA A 165 -8.82 -22.94 21.59
C ALA A 165 -9.88 -23.73 20.80
N MET A 166 -9.65 -23.90 19.50
CA MET A 166 -10.50 -24.70 18.63
C MET A 166 -10.54 -26.17 19.07
N THR A 167 -9.38 -26.75 19.37
CA THR A 167 -9.25 -28.15 19.81
C THR A 167 -9.90 -28.33 21.18
N LYS A 168 -9.66 -27.40 22.10
CA LYS A 168 -10.25 -27.42 23.44
C LYS A 168 -11.78 -27.41 23.39
N GLU A 169 -12.40 -26.51 22.64
CA GLU A 169 -13.87 -26.48 22.51
C GLU A 169 -14.40 -27.77 21.87
N SER A 170 -13.70 -28.31 20.88
CA SER A 170 -14.11 -29.57 20.24
C SER A 170 -14.16 -30.72 21.25
N VAL A 171 -13.15 -30.81 22.13
CA VAL A 171 -13.07 -31.84 23.16
C VAL A 171 -14.10 -31.60 24.28
N ASP A 172 -14.23 -30.35 24.75
CA ASP A 172 -15.10 -30.01 25.88
C ASP A 172 -16.59 -30.14 25.53
N THR A 173 -16.98 -29.86 24.28
CA THR A 173 -18.39 -29.85 23.84
C THR A 173 -18.80 -31.04 22.98
N GLY A 174 -17.82 -31.82 22.47
CA GLY A 174 -18.06 -32.84 21.45
C GLY A 174 -18.45 -32.29 20.07
N ASN A 175 -18.39 -30.96 19.86
CA ASN A 175 -18.66 -30.34 18.57
C ASN A 175 -17.43 -30.39 17.68
N PHE A 176 -17.46 -31.21 16.63
CA PHE A 176 -16.39 -31.30 15.63
C PHE A 176 -16.71 -30.56 14.33
N ASN A 177 -17.61 -29.57 14.35
CA ASN A 177 -17.86 -28.71 13.19
C ASN A 177 -16.69 -27.76 12.96
N LEU A 178 -15.63 -28.27 12.33
CA LEU A 178 -14.38 -27.56 12.06
C LEU A 178 -14.60 -26.26 11.28
N ARG A 179 -15.64 -26.17 10.45
CA ARG A 179 -15.94 -24.96 9.69
C ARG A 179 -16.39 -23.82 10.61
N GLU A 180 -17.34 -24.11 11.51
CA GLU A 180 -17.84 -23.12 12.47
C GLU A 180 -16.78 -22.74 13.49
N LEU A 181 -16.05 -23.73 14.00
CA LEU A 181 -14.98 -23.51 14.94
C LEU A 181 -13.84 -22.71 14.32
N LYS A 182 -13.41 -23.04 13.09
CA LYS A 182 -12.43 -22.21 12.37
C LYS A 182 -12.94 -20.79 12.21
N LYS A 183 -14.18 -20.59 11.78
CA LYS A 183 -14.77 -19.24 11.66
C LYS A 183 -14.77 -18.48 13.00
N LYS A 184 -14.99 -19.17 14.12
CA LYS A 184 -15.01 -18.58 15.47
C LYS A 184 -13.62 -18.22 15.98
N TYR A 185 -12.64 -19.07 15.70
CA TYR A 185 -11.27 -18.99 16.22
C TYR A 185 -10.26 -18.46 15.20
N THR A 186 -10.73 -17.90 14.08
CA THR A 186 -9.92 -17.15 13.15
C THR A 186 -9.91 -15.67 13.54
N TYR A 187 -8.72 -15.17 13.87
CA TYR A 187 -8.45 -13.77 14.13
C TYR A 187 -7.92 -13.10 12.86
N LYS A 188 -8.73 -12.21 12.30
CA LYS A 188 -8.32 -11.39 11.17
C LYS A 188 -7.52 -10.20 11.65
N TYR A 189 -6.53 -9.81 10.87
CA TYR A 189 -5.74 -8.61 11.14
C TYR A 189 -5.20 -7.99 9.86
N LYS A 190 -4.78 -6.73 10.01
CA LYS A 190 -4.05 -5.98 8.98
C LYS A 190 -2.76 -5.44 9.58
N ARG A 191 -1.91 -4.89 8.72
CA ARG A 191 -0.62 -4.32 9.11
C ARG A 191 -0.58 -2.83 8.78
N LYS A 192 -0.13 -2.03 9.74
CA LYS A 192 0.45 -0.72 9.47
C LYS A 192 1.94 -0.88 9.34
N PHE A 193 2.57 -0.17 8.42
CA PHE A 193 4.01 -0.22 8.21
C PHE A 193 4.65 1.13 8.42
N THR A 194 5.86 1.10 8.96
CA THR A 194 6.81 2.22 8.95
C THR A 194 8.11 1.70 8.38
N LEU A 195 8.49 2.20 7.21
CA LEU A 195 9.61 1.71 6.43
C LEU A 195 10.58 2.85 6.14
N THR A 196 11.85 2.51 6.04
CA THR A 196 12.92 3.39 5.58
C THR A 196 13.56 2.81 4.32
N LYS A 197 13.87 3.66 3.35
CA LYS A 197 14.55 3.26 2.13
C LYS A 197 15.97 2.78 2.46
N GLN A 198 16.34 1.60 2.00
CA GLN A 198 17.73 1.14 2.07
C GLN A 198 18.56 1.89 1.03
N GLN A 199 19.67 2.47 1.49
CA GLN A 199 20.67 3.13 0.65
C GLN A 199 21.48 2.13 -0.17
#